data_AF-A0A259EV64-F1
#
_entry.id   AF-A0A259EV64-F1
#
_cell.length_a   1.000
_cell.length_b   1.000
_cell.length_c   1.000
_cell.angle_alpha   90.00
_cell.angle_beta   90.00
_cell.angle_gamma   90.00
#
_symmetry.space_group_name_H-M   'P 1'
#
loop_
_entity.id
_entity.type
_entity.pdbx_description
1 polymer ?
#
loop_
_entity_poly.entity_id
_entity_poly.type
_entity_poly.pdbx_seq_one_letter_code
_entity_poly.pdbx_strand_id
1 'polypeptide(L)'
;MSKLVRPHGGGELKPLLLTGDALAAETARAAALPKVNLSSRETGDLIMMGIGGFTPLDGFMTHADWQGVCDGYKMANGLFWPIPVTLSADEVTARGIAVGADIALVNGDSGEILGTMKVTEKYAIDKAHECMQVYKTTDLEHPGVKMVMAQGSVNLAGPVKVLSTGGFKEEYGDQFMTPAETRAAFEKMGWSRVAAFQT
;
A
#
# COMPACT_ATOMS: atom_id res chain seq x y z
N MET A 1 -7.32 25.51 -13.99
CA MET A 1 -7.67 24.22 -13.35
C MET A 1 -7.34 23.11 -14.33
N SER A 2 -6.79 22.00 -13.85
CA SER A 2 -6.52 20.82 -14.68
C SER A 2 -7.77 20.36 -15.41
N LYS A 3 -7.63 19.93 -16.67
CA LYS A 3 -8.72 19.30 -17.45
C LYS A 3 -8.73 17.77 -17.31
N LEU A 4 -7.79 17.20 -16.54
CA LEU A 4 -7.69 15.77 -16.33
C LEU A 4 -8.75 15.26 -15.35
N VAL A 5 -9.06 13.97 -15.44
CA VAL A 5 -9.92 13.30 -14.47
C VAL A 5 -9.36 13.46 -13.05
N ARG A 6 -10.22 13.73 -12.08
CA ARG A 6 -9.81 13.85 -10.67
C ARG A 6 -9.22 12.51 -10.18
N PRO A 7 -8.24 12.53 -9.27
CA PRO A 7 -7.82 11.35 -8.53
C PRO A 7 -9.00 10.58 -7.94
N HIS A 8 -8.81 9.29 -7.72
CA HIS A 8 -9.80 8.42 -7.09
C HIS A 8 -10.20 8.98 -5.71
N GLY A 9 -11.48 8.89 -5.36
CA GLY A 9 -12.06 9.58 -4.20
C GLY A 9 -12.36 11.08 -4.42
N GLY A 10 -11.97 11.66 -5.57
CA GLY A 10 -12.38 13.00 -5.99
C GLY A 10 -11.60 14.17 -5.38
N GLY A 11 -10.60 13.88 -4.54
CA GLY A 11 -9.68 14.86 -3.94
C GLY A 11 -8.40 15.10 -4.77
N GLU A 12 -7.36 15.59 -4.11
CA GLU A 12 -6.01 15.73 -4.70
C GLU A 12 -5.22 14.41 -4.61
N LEU A 13 -4.11 14.32 -5.35
CA LEU A 13 -3.19 13.21 -5.17
C LEU A 13 -2.62 13.23 -3.75
N LYS A 14 -2.51 12.06 -3.13
CA LYS A 14 -2.00 11.88 -1.78
C LYS A 14 -0.79 10.94 -1.78
N PRO A 15 0.37 11.37 -2.30
CA PRO A 15 1.60 10.58 -2.16
C PRO A 15 2.02 10.54 -0.68
N LEU A 16 2.39 9.35 -0.20
CA LEU A 16 2.89 9.15 1.16
C LEU A 16 4.42 9.12 1.25
N LEU A 17 5.13 9.29 0.13
CA LEU A 17 6.58 9.41 0.07
C LEU A 17 7.04 10.74 0.68
N LEU A 18 7.85 10.65 1.73
CA LEU A 18 8.48 11.81 2.34
C LEU A 18 9.60 12.35 1.46
N THR A 19 9.84 13.65 1.56
CA THR A 19 10.95 14.33 0.87
C THR A 19 11.64 15.31 1.82
N GLY A 20 12.85 15.75 1.45
CA GLY A 20 13.62 16.76 2.20
C GLY A 20 13.87 16.39 3.66
N ASP A 21 13.77 17.38 4.55
CA ASP A 21 14.08 17.21 5.99
C ASP A 21 13.17 16.19 6.69
N ALA A 22 11.91 16.07 6.27
CA ALA A 22 10.97 15.11 6.83
C ALA A 22 11.42 13.67 6.52
N LEU A 23 11.91 13.41 5.31
CA LEU A 23 12.48 12.13 4.94
C LEU A 23 13.73 11.82 5.77
N ALA A 24 14.67 12.77 5.84
CA ALA A 24 15.91 12.57 6.60
C ALA A 24 15.66 12.26 8.08
N ALA A 25 14.75 13.01 8.72
CA ALA A 25 14.37 12.80 10.11
C ALA A 25 13.67 11.45 10.34
N GLU A 26 12.72 11.09 9.47
CA GLU A 26 11.98 9.83 9.61
C GLU A 26 12.87 8.60 9.33
N THR A 27 13.78 8.68 8.37
CA THR A 27 14.77 7.63 8.10
C THR A 27 15.69 7.38 9.30
N ALA A 28 16.18 8.44 9.94
CA ALA A 28 16.98 8.30 11.16
C ALA A 28 16.18 7.66 12.30
N ARG A 29 14.91 8.07 12.47
CA ARG A 29 14.00 7.49 13.48
C ARG A 29 13.72 6.01 13.21
N ALA A 30 13.49 5.64 11.95
CA ALA A 30 13.09 4.30 11.55
C ALA A 30 14.13 3.23 11.90
N ALA A 31 15.42 3.59 11.91
CA ALA A 31 16.51 2.66 12.25
C ALA A 31 16.40 2.07 13.67
N ALA A 32 15.74 2.78 14.59
CA ALA A 32 15.56 2.36 15.99
C ALA A 32 14.21 1.68 16.26
N LEU A 33 13.30 1.62 15.29
CA LEU A 33 11.98 1.02 15.47
C LEU A 33 12.03 -0.51 15.39
N PRO A 34 11.08 -1.20 16.04
CA PRO A 34 10.81 -2.62 15.74
C PRO A 34 10.57 -2.80 14.25
N LYS A 35 11.20 -3.83 13.67
CA LYS A 35 11.17 -4.09 12.23
C LYS A 35 10.13 -5.15 11.90
N VAL A 36 9.35 -4.90 10.86
CA VAL A 36 8.44 -5.89 10.25
C VAL A 36 8.85 -6.03 8.79
N ASN A 37 9.10 -7.28 8.38
CA ASN A 37 9.44 -7.59 7.01
C ASN A 37 8.18 -7.58 6.14
N LEU A 38 8.28 -6.92 5.00
CA LEU A 38 7.28 -6.90 3.95
C LEU A 38 7.56 -8.05 2.99
N SER A 39 6.50 -8.71 2.55
CA SER A 39 6.52 -9.52 1.34
C SER A 39 6.71 -8.65 0.08
N SER A 40 6.97 -9.29 -1.06
CA SER A 40 7.03 -8.61 -2.36
C SER A 40 5.74 -7.84 -2.69
N ARG A 41 4.56 -8.43 -2.41
CA ARG A 41 3.26 -7.76 -2.60
C ARG A 41 3.15 -6.51 -1.72
N GLU A 42 3.41 -6.65 -0.43
CA GLU A 42 3.28 -5.53 0.53
C GLU A 42 4.30 -4.42 0.25
N THR A 43 5.47 -4.78 -0.27
CA THR A 43 6.47 -3.83 -0.77
C THR A 43 5.92 -3.03 -1.95
N GLY A 44 5.33 -3.70 -2.94
CA GLY A 44 4.66 -3.04 -4.06
C GLY A 44 3.53 -2.12 -3.61
N ASP A 45 2.67 -2.60 -2.71
CA ASP A 45 1.57 -1.82 -2.15
C ASP A 45 2.06 -0.55 -1.42
N LEU A 46 3.13 -0.66 -0.62
CA LEU A 46 3.75 0.46 0.07
C LEU A 46 4.30 1.49 -0.92
N ILE A 47 5.00 1.05 -1.97
CA ILE A 47 5.53 1.94 -3.01
C ILE A 47 4.40 2.63 -3.76
N MET A 48 3.32 1.91 -4.10
CA MET A 48 2.14 2.47 -4.75
C MET A 48 1.44 3.53 -3.90
N MET A 49 1.37 3.35 -2.57
CA MET A 49 0.94 4.40 -1.65
C MET A 49 1.94 5.57 -1.61
N GLY A 50 3.23 5.28 -1.59
CA GLY A 50 4.31 6.27 -1.58
C GLY A 50 4.23 7.24 -2.75
N ILE A 51 4.11 6.73 -3.97
CA ILE A 51 4.02 7.57 -5.18
C ILE A 51 2.62 8.16 -5.38
N GLY A 52 1.63 7.79 -4.57
CA GLY A 52 0.24 8.24 -4.68
C GLY A 52 -0.60 7.48 -5.71
N GLY A 53 -0.11 6.34 -6.21
CA GLY A 53 -0.86 5.44 -7.11
C GLY A 53 -2.08 4.82 -6.43
N PHE A 54 -2.03 4.65 -5.11
CA PHE A 54 -3.16 4.21 -4.27
C PHE A 54 -3.87 5.36 -3.55
N THR A 55 -3.82 6.59 -4.07
CA THR A 55 -4.64 7.69 -3.56
C THR A 55 -6.13 7.25 -3.49
N PRO A 56 -6.84 7.42 -2.35
CA PRO A 56 -6.50 8.23 -1.19
C PRO A 56 -6.16 7.40 0.07
N LEU A 57 -5.59 6.20 -0.08
CA LEU A 57 -5.18 5.40 1.08
C LEU A 57 -4.14 6.13 1.92
N ASP A 58 -4.25 5.95 3.24
CA ASP A 58 -3.34 6.54 4.23
C ASP A 58 -2.35 5.51 4.78
N GLY A 59 -2.56 4.24 4.44
CA GLY A 59 -1.79 3.10 4.91
C GLY A 59 -2.56 1.79 4.72
N PHE A 60 -2.13 0.76 5.45
CA PHE A 60 -2.73 -0.57 5.34
C PHE A 60 -4.09 -0.64 6.03
N MET A 61 -5.01 -1.37 5.39
CA MET A 61 -6.44 -1.36 5.69
C MET A 61 -6.79 -1.92 7.08
N THR A 62 -7.69 -1.20 7.76
CA THR A 62 -8.36 -1.66 8.99
C THR A 62 -9.20 -2.91 8.73
N HIS A 63 -9.66 -3.59 9.78
CA HIS A 63 -10.57 -4.72 9.63
C HIS A 63 -11.85 -4.29 8.90
N ALA A 64 -12.39 -3.12 9.24
CA ALA A 64 -13.61 -2.59 8.63
C ALA A 64 -13.42 -2.30 7.13
N ASP A 65 -12.27 -1.76 6.73
CA ASP A 65 -11.95 -1.54 5.32
C ASP A 65 -11.76 -2.87 4.58
N TRP A 66 -10.98 -3.79 5.14
CA TRP A 66 -10.75 -5.13 4.57
C TRP A 66 -12.08 -5.88 4.34
N GLN A 67 -12.94 -5.90 5.37
CA GLN A 67 -14.22 -6.60 5.31
C GLN A 67 -15.14 -5.95 4.27
N GLY A 68 -15.28 -4.63 4.28
CA GLY A 68 -16.12 -3.93 3.30
C GLY A 68 -15.63 -4.13 1.85
N VAL A 69 -14.31 -4.18 1.65
CA VAL A 69 -13.71 -4.45 0.34
C VAL A 69 -14.02 -5.88 -0.12
N CYS A 70 -13.89 -6.87 0.77
CA CYS A 70 -14.29 -8.24 0.45
C CYS A 70 -15.79 -8.32 0.12
N ASP A 71 -16.64 -7.77 0.97
CA ASP A 71 -18.09 -8.00 0.91
C ASP A 71 -18.80 -7.22 -0.20
N GLY A 72 -18.25 -6.05 -0.58
CA GLY A 72 -18.95 -5.14 -1.48
C GLY A 72 -18.05 -4.21 -2.29
N TYR A 73 -16.74 -4.48 -2.34
CA TYR A 73 -15.74 -3.65 -3.01
C TYR A 73 -15.77 -2.20 -2.54
N LYS A 74 -16.01 -1.96 -1.24
CA LYS A 74 -16.05 -0.61 -0.65
C LYS A 74 -15.34 -0.58 0.68
N MET A 75 -14.49 0.41 0.88
CA MET A 75 -13.92 0.70 2.20
C MET A 75 -15.01 1.14 3.19
N ALA A 76 -14.67 1.24 4.48
CA ALA A 76 -15.61 1.61 5.54
C ALA A 76 -16.23 3.01 5.32
N ASN A 77 -15.51 3.90 4.62
CA ASN A 77 -16.00 5.22 4.22
C ASN A 77 -16.89 5.21 2.96
N GLY A 78 -17.18 4.04 2.39
CA GLY A 78 -18.01 3.85 1.20
C GLY A 78 -17.28 4.00 -0.14
N LEU A 79 -16.00 4.37 -0.14
CA LEU A 79 -15.22 4.51 -1.38
C LEU A 79 -14.95 3.13 -2.00
N PHE A 80 -15.19 3.00 -3.30
CA PHE A 80 -14.93 1.76 -4.03
C PHE A 80 -13.44 1.38 -3.97
N TRP A 81 -13.17 0.11 -3.66
CA TRP A 81 -11.83 -0.50 -3.75
C TRP A 81 -11.98 -1.99 -4.10
N PRO A 82 -11.26 -2.51 -5.11
CA PRO A 82 -11.54 -3.85 -5.62
C PRO A 82 -10.78 -4.97 -4.90
N ILE A 83 -9.63 -4.69 -4.28
CA ILE A 83 -8.75 -5.70 -3.67
C ILE A 83 -8.18 -5.15 -2.36
N PRO A 84 -8.21 -5.89 -1.23
CA PRO A 84 -7.65 -5.40 0.02
C PRO A 84 -6.15 -5.09 -0.05
N VAL A 85 -5.74 -4.02 0.64
CA VAL A 85 -4.33 -3.60 0.78
C VAL A 85 -3.95 -3.76 2.25
N THR A 86 -3.32 -4.89 2.57
CA THR A 86 -3.10 -5.35 3.95
C THR A 86 -1.63 -5.66 4.20
N LEU A 87 -1.15 -5.39 5.41
CA LEU A 87 0.14 -5.86 5.90
C LEU A 87 -0.08 -7.00 6.87
N SER A 88 0.46 -8.18 6.56
CA SER A 88 0.32 -9.39 7.34
C SER A 88 1.57 -9.68 8.17
N ALA A 89 1.38 -10.33 9.31
CA ALA A 89 2.42 -10.79 10.22
C ALA A 89 2.04 -12.14 10.82
N ASP A 90 3.04 -12.94 11.19
CA ASP A 90 2.80 -14.12 12.02
C ASP A 90 2.36 -13.71 13.44
N GLU A 91 1.77 -14.66 14.18
CA GLU A 91 1.24 -14.38 15.52
C GLU A 91 2.31 -13.94 16.53
N VAL A 92 3.55 -14.42 16.40
CA VAL A 92 4.64 -14.08 17.33
C VAL A 92 5.04 -12.63 17.11
N THR A 93 5.29 -12.25 15.85
CA THR A 93 5.57 -10.87 15.45
C THR A 93 4.44 -9.93 15.86
N ALA A 94 3.19 -10.28 15.55
CA ALA A 94 2.03 -9.45 15.88
C ALA A 94 1.81 -9.31 17.40
N ARG A 95 2.13 -10.33 18.20
CA ARG A 95 2.05 -10.27 19.67
C ARG A 95 3.12 -9.34 20.27
N GLY A 96 4.30 -9.29 19.66
CA GLY A 96 5.39 -8.41 20.08
C GLY A 96 5.15 -6.92 19.80
N ILE A 97 4.17 -6.59 18.96
CA ILE A 97 3.87 -5.20 18.56
C ILE A 97 2.61 -4.71 19.27
N ALA A 98 2.72 -3.63 20.05
CA ALA A 98 1.57 -3.01 20.71
C ALA A 98 0.73 -2.19 19.71
N VAL A 99 -0.60 -2.16 19.91
CA VAL A 99 -1.44 -1.16 19.25
C VAL A 99 -1.03 0.23 19.75
N GLY A 100 -0.86 1.17 18.83
CA GLY A 100 -0.33 2.52 19.07
C GLY A 100 1.17 2.64 18.82
N ALA A 101 1.91 1.53 18.67
CA ALA A 101 3.34 1.55 18.40
C ALA A 101 3.67 1.97 16.96
N ASP A 102 4.84 2.58 16.79
CA ASP A 102 5.48 2.76 15.49
C ASP A 102 6.38 1.56 15.16
N ILE A 103 6.37 1.14 13.90
CA ILE A 103 7.24 0.10 13.37
C ILE A 103 7.95 0.59 12.09
N ALA A 104 9.11 0.01 11.81
CA ALA A 104 9.78 0.14 10.52
C ALA A 104 9.33 -0.99 9.60
N LEU A 105 9.01 -0.64 8.36
CA LEU A 105 8.63 -1.55 7.29
C LEU A 105 9.88 -1.84 6.45
N VAL A 106 10.29 -3.11 6.40
CA VAL A 106 11.55 -3.54 5.81
C VAL A 106 11.26 -4.42 4.61
N ASN A 107 11.89 -4.15 3.47
CA ASN A 107 11.84 -5.07 2.34
C ASN A 107 12.44 -6.43 2.76
N GLY A 108 11.64 -7.49 2.71
CA GLY A 108 12.06 -8.83 3.13
C GLY A 108 13.23 -9.40 2.32
N ASP A 109 13.42 -8.96 1.08
CA ASP A 109 14.45 -9.47 0.18
C ASP A 109 15.76 -8.66 0.30
N SER A 110 15.68 -7.33 0.35
CA SER A 110 16.87 -6.45 0.37
C SER A 110 17.31 -6.02 1.78
N GLY A 111 16.42 -6.10 2.77
CA GLY A 111 16.65 -5.57 4.12
C GLY A 111 16.59 -4.04 4.23
N GLU A 112 16.23 -3.34 3.15
CA GLU A 112 16.05 -1.89 3.12
C GLU A 112 14.81 -1.47 3.93
N ILE A 113 14.93 -0.40 4.73
CA ILE A 113 13.77 0.22 5.38
C ILE A 113 13.05 1.09 4.33
N LEU A 114 11.83 0.68 3.97
CA LEU A 114 11.03 1.36 2.95
C LEU A 114 10.03 2.36 3.53
N GLY A 115 9.68 2.22 4.81
CA GLY A 115 8.65 3.04 5.43
C GLY A 115 8.58 2.91 6.93
N THR A 116 7.74 3.72 7.55
CA THR A 116 7.28 3.53 8.93
C THR A 116 5.77 3.45 8.95
N MET A 117 5.23 2.74 9.95
CA MET A 117 3.79 2.62 10.15
C MET A 117 3.46 2.79 11.62
N LYS A 118 2.39 3.54 11.91
CA LYS A 118 1.76 3.53 13.24
C LYS A 118 0.68 2.47 13.26
N VAL A 119 0.87 1.41 14.02
CA VAL A 119 -0.15 0.34 14.16
C VAL A 119 -1.33 0.90 14.95
N THR A 120 -2.52 0.96 14.35
CA THR A 120 -3.76 1.40 15.00
C THR A 120 -4.70 0.26 15.31
N GLU A 121 -4.55 -0.87 14.63
CA GLU A 121 -5.39 -2.05 14.81
C GLU A 121 -4.61 -3.31 14.43
N LYS A 122 -4.95 -4.42 15.08
CA LYS A 122 -4.49 -5.77 14.71
C LYS A 122 -5.71 -6.68 14.64
N TYR A 123 -5.84 -7.47 13.58
CA TYR A 123 -6.96 -8.38 13.42
C TYR A 123 -6.55 -9.68 12.75
N ALA A 124 -7.26 -10.76 13.07
CA ALA A 124 -7.09 -12.02 12.35
C ALA A 124 -7.80 -11.94 10.99
N ILE A 125 -7.15 -12.44 9.94
CA ILE A 125 -7.70 -12.43 8.58
C ILE A 125 -8.44 -13.75 8.28
N ASP A 126 -9.64 -13.66 7.73
CA ASP A 126 -10.30 -14.81 7.08
C ASP A 126 -9.86 -14.90 5.62
N LYS A 127 -8.76 -15.60 5.40
CA LYS A 127 -8.15 -15.76 4.07
C LYS A 127 -9.08 -16.46 3.08
N ALA A 128 -9.87 -17.43 3.55
CA ALA A 128 -10.78 -18.17 2.68
C ALA A 128 -11.92 -17.27 2.20
N HIS A 129 -12.44 -16.42 3.09
CA HIS A 129 -13.40 -15.37 2.74
C HIS A 129 -12.83 -14.39 1.72
N GLU A 130 -11.64 -13.81 1.96
CA GLU A 130 -11.01 -12.91 1.00
C GLU A 130 -10.83 -13.59 -0.37
N CYS A 131 -10.30 -14.81 -0.39
CA CYS A 131 -10.10 -15.56 -1.63
C CYS A 131 -11.41 -15.75 -2.41
N MET A 132 -12.44 -16.25 -1.73
CA MET A 132 -13.74 -16.48 -2.35
C MET A 132 -14.40 -15.18 -2.81
N GLN A 133 -14.30 -14.09 -2.04
CA GLN A 133 -14.97 -12.85 -2.42
C GLN A 133 -14.23 -12.05 -3.50
N VAL A 134 -12.90 -12.03 -3.46
CA VAL A 134 -12.08 -11.25 -4.41
C VAL A 134 -11.83 -12.04 -5.68
N TYR A 135 -11.40 -13.30 -5.57
CA TYR A 135 -10.99 -14.12 -6.71
C TYR A 135 -12.06 -15.12 -7.17
N LYS A 136 -13.21 -15.20 -6.47
CA LYS A 136 -14.32 -16.12 -6.79
C LYS A 136 -13.93 -17.60 -6.77
N THR A 137 -12.85 -17.92 -6.07
CA THR A 137 -12.36 -19.29 -5.88
C THR A 137 -11.47 -19.37 -4.63
N THR A 138 -11.39 -20.54 -4.02
CA THR A 138 -10.38 -20.90 -3.01
C THR A 138 -9.40 -21.94 -3.54
N ASP A 139 -9.37 -22.16 -4.86
CA ASP A 139 -8.44 -23.08 -5.49
C ASP A 139 -6.99 -22.60 -5.26
N LEU A 140 -6.20 -23.43 -4.58
CA LEU A 140 -4.82 -23.15 -4.30
C LEU A 140 -3.97 -23.07 -5.57
N GLU A 141 -4.43 -23.52 -6.75
CA GLU A 141 -3.70 -23.30 -8.01
C GLU A 141 -3.84 -21.87 -8.55
N HIS A 142 -4.85 -21.11 -8.11
CA HIS A 142 -5.05 -19.73 -8.53
C HIS A 142 -3.96 -18.81 -7.93
N PRO A 143 -3.22 -18.02 -8.75
CA PRO A 143 -2.10 -17.20 -8.25
C PRO A 143 -2.49 -16.23 -7.13
N GLY A 144 -3.64 -15.56 -7.25
CA GLY A 144 -4.13 -14.65 -6.21
C GLY A 144 -4.48 -15.37 -4.90
N VAL A 145 -4.98 -16.61 -4.99
CA VAL A 145 -5.30 -17.43 -3.81
C VAL A 145 -4.00 -17.87 -3.14
N LYS A 146 -3.00 -18.32 -3.91
CA LYS A 146 -1.66 -18.65 -3.38
C LYS A 146 -1.09 -17.48 -2.56
N MET A 147 -1.19 -16.26 -3.10
CA MET A 147 -0.66 -15.06 -2.44
C MET A 147 -1.37 -14.75 -1.12
N VAL A 148 -2.71 -14.78 -1.07
CA VAL A 148 -3.47 -14.54 0.18
C VAL A 148 -3.23 -15.66 1.19
N MET A 149 -3.21 -16.92 0.74
CA MET A 149 -3.00 -18.06 1.63
C MET A 149 -1.60 -18.04 2.27
N ALA A 150 -0.58 -17.53 1.56
CA ALA A 150 0.78 -17.38 2.04
C ALA A 150 1.01 -16.25 3.07
N GLN A 151 0.04 -15.33 3.25
CA GLN A 151 0.17 -14.23 4.21
C GLN A 151 0.30 -14.70 5.67
N GLY A 152 0.70 -13.81 6.58
CA GLY A 152 0.54 -14.04 8.02
C GLY A 152 -0.92 -14.26 8.44
N SER A 153 -1.16 -14.73 9.65
CA SER A 153 -2.53 -14.91 10.19
C SER A 153 -3.09 -13.65 10.82
N VAL A 154 -2.26 -12.64 11.07
CA VAL A 154 -2.66 -11.38 11.70
C VAL A 154 -2.29 -10.21 10.79
N ASN A 155 -3.26 -9.36 10.47
CA ASN A 155 -3.01 -8.11 9.78
C ASN A 155 -2.71 -6.99 10.79
N LEU A 156 -1.75 -6.15 10.43
CA LEU A 156 -1.40 -4.92 11.12
C LEU A 156 -1.91 -3.75 10.26
N ALA A 157 -2.80 -2.94 10.82
CA ALA A 157 -3.39 -1.81 10.10
C ALA A 157 -2.94 -0.48 10.68
N GLY A 158 -2.91 0.53 9.83
CA GLY A 158 -2.65 1.90 10.24
C GLY A 158 -1.92 2.73 9.19
N PRO A 159 -1.76 4.04 9.47
CA PRO A 159 -1.18 4.97 8.51
C PRO A 159 0.32 4.75 8.34
N VAL A 160 0.80 4.95 7.11
CA VAL A 160 2.21 4.77 6.73
C VAL A 160 2.85 6.10 6.33
N LYS A 161 4.17 6.14 6.47
CA LYS A 161 5.06 7.11 5.81
C LYS A 161 6.02 6.31 4.96
N VAL A 162 6.21 6.70 3.70
CA VAL A 162 7.10 6.00 2.78
C VAL A 162 8.42 6.76 2.68
N LEU A 163 9.52 6.03 2.72
CA LEU A 163 10.89 6.58 2.77
C LEU A 163 11.67 6.30 1.49
N SER A 164 11.30 5.25 0.76
CA SER A 164 12.01 4.82 -0.44
C SER A 164 11.03 4.30 -1.49
N THR A 165 11.42 4.42 -2.75
CA THR A 165 10.73 3.74 -3.86
C THR A 165 11.24 2.31 -4.08
N GLY A 166 12.12 1.81 -3.21
CA GLY A 166 12.67 0.45 -3.28
C GLY A 166 13.62 0.23 -4.47
N GLY A 167 14.32 1.28 -4.90
CA GLY A 167 15.26 1.21 -6.04
C GLY A 167 14.63 1.32 -7.42
N PHE A 168 13.30 1.31 -7.53
CA PHE A 168 12.61 1.33 -8.83
C PHE A 168 12.88 2.60 -9.63
N LYS A 169 12.95 3.77 -8.99
CA LYS A 169 13.26 5.02 -9.72
C LYS A 169 14.67 4.98 -10.31
N GLU A 170 15.61 4.41 -9.57
CA GLU A 170 17.01 4.27 -9.98
C GLU A 170 17.18 3.24 -11.10
N GLU A 171 16.44 2.13 -11.05
CA GLU A 171 16.50 1.05 -12.03
C GLU A 171 15.83 1.42 -13.36
N TYR A 172 14.63 2.02 -13.31
CA TYR A 172 13.79 2.26 -14.49
C TYR A 172 13.83 3.72 -14.97
N GLY A 173 14.42 4.63 -14.20
CA GLY A 173 14.64 6.03 -14.58
C GLY A 173 13.36 6.73 -15.06
N ASP A 174 13.38 7.21 -16.30
CA ASP A 174 12.28 7.94 -16.93
C ASP A 174 11.04 7.07 -17.20
N GLN A 175 11.18 5.74 -17.22
CA GLN A 175 10.04 4.83 -17.37
C GLN A 175 9.21 4.76 -16.08
N PHE A 176 9.83 5.00 -14.92
CA PHE A 176 9.14 5.07 -13.65
C PHE A 176 8.64 6.51 -13.41
N MET A 177 7.40 6.76 -13.82
CA MET A 177 6.72 8.03 -13.60
C MET A 177 5.63 7.88 -12.53
N THR A 178 5.70 8.74 -11.51
CA THR A 178 4.64 8.88 -10.51
C THR A 178 3.34 9.41 -11.14
N PRO A 179 2.18 9.20 -10.50
CA PRO A 179 0.93 9.86 -10.86
C PRO A 179 1.04 11.39 -11.01
N ALA A 180 1.87 12.05 -10.20
CA ALA A 180 2.10 13.48 -10.31
C ALA A 180 2.88 13.84 -11.58
N GLU A 181 3.97 13.12 -11.87
CA GLU A 181 4.80 13.33 -13.06
C GLU A 181 4.02 13.04 -14.35
N THR A 182 3.27 11.93 -14.41
CA THR A 182 2.44 11.60 -15.59
C THR A 182 1.37 12.65 -15.84
N ARG A 183 0.67 13.12 -14.80
CA ARG A 183 -0.30 14.22 -14.92
C ARG A 183 0.34 15.51 -15.43
N ALA A 184 1.48 15.90 -14.88
CA ALA A 184 2.22 17.08 -15.35
C ALA A 184 2.65 16.95 -16.82
N ALA A 185 3.07 15.75 -17.24
CA ALA A 185 3.40 15.47 -18.64
C ALA A 185 2.18 15.62 -19.57
N PHE A 186 1.03 15.06 -19.18
CA PHE A 186 -0.21 15.20 -19.96
C PHE A 186 -0.65 16.65 -20.08
N GLU A 187 -0.54 17.43 -19.00
CA GLU A 187 -0.88 18.86 -19.01
C GLU A 187 0.05 19.66 -19.91
N LYS A 188 1.36 19.39 -19.85
CA LYS A 188 2.36 20.02 -20.74
C LYS A 188 2.06 19.74 -22.21
N MET A 189 1.53 18.55 -22.53
CA MET A 189 1.09 18.18 -23.88
C MET A 189 -0.29 18.73 -24.25
N GLY A 190 -0.98 19.43 -23.33
CA GLY A 190 -2.32 19.96 -23.54
C GLY A 190 -3.42 18.88 -23.61
N TRP A 191 -3.13 17.67 -23.11
CA TRP A 191 -4.08 16.56 -23.16
C TRP A 191 -5.20 16.73 -22.15
N SER A 192 -6.40 16.36 -22.58
CA SER A 192 -7.61 16.33 -21.73
C SER A 192 -8.31 14.97 -21.75
N ARG A 193 -7.86 14.06 -22.62
CA ARG A 193 -8.35 12.69 -22.77
C ARG A 193 -7.15 11.78 -22.85
N VAL A 194 -7.06 10.82 -21.94
CA VAL A 194 -5.96 9.88 -21.82
C VAL A 194 -6.56 8.49 -21.72
N ALA A 195 -6.07 7.56 -22.54
CA ALA A 195 -6.42 6.14 -22.44
C ALA A 195 -5.21 5.41 -21.85
N ALA A 196 -5.44 4.61 -20.80
CA ALA A 196 -4.43 3.75 -20.21
C ALA A 196 -4.67 2.31 -20.68
N PHE A 197 -3.59 1.61 -21.01
CA PHE A 197 -3.60 0.20 -21.38
C PHE A 197 -2.63 -0.54 -20.47
N GLN A 198 -3.19 -1.33 -19.55
CA GLN A 198 -2.41 -2.23 -18.69
C GLN A 198 -2.18 -3.54 -19.43
N THR A 199 -0.94 -4.01 -19.44
CA THR A 199 -0.51 -5.30 -20.01
C THR A 199 -0.04 -6.26 -18.94
#